data_AF-A0A5A7Y4L6-F1
#
_entry.id   AF-A0A5A7Y4L6-F1
#
_cell.length_a   1.000
_cell.length_b   1.000
_cell.length_c   1.000
_cell.angle_alpha   90.00
_cell.angle_beta   90.00
_cell.angle_gamma   90.00
#
_symmetry.space_group_name_H-M   'P 1'
#
loop_
_entity.id
_entity.type
_entity.pdbx_description
1 polymer ?
#
loop_
_entity_poly.entity_id
_entity_poly.type
_entity_poly.pdbx_seq_one_letter_code
_entity_poly.pdbx_strand_id
1 'polypeptide(L)'
;MPGEADDRVEPPVSIELLADLQAGVLDDPTAARLRRRVRTEPDVAAKLAALDRVRRDVSALGADTASAPEVPADVTDGVDAALRRAPRPVVGPRLRRTPRPR
;
A
#
# COMPACT_ATOMS: atom_id res chain seq x y z
N MET A 1 13.36 17.57 42.92
CA MET A 1 13.36 16.42 42.00
C MET A 1 12.49 16.77 40.80
N PRO A 2 13.07 16.98 39.60
CA PRO A 2 12.33 16.52 38.42
C PRO A 2 13.27 16.03 37.30
N GLY A 3 13.04 14.81 36.85
CA GLY A 3 13.81 14.21 35.77
C GLY A 3 13.47 12.74 35.58
N GLU A 4 12.19 12.37 35.71
CA GLU A 4 11.75 11.10 35.14
C GLU A 4 11.62 11.35 33.64
N ALA A 5 12.76 11.18 32.97
CA ALA A 5 12.74 10.81 31.57
C ALA A 5 11.84 9.59 31.51
N ASP A 6 10.63 9.81 31.03
CA ASP A 6 9.77 8.75 30.54
C ASP A 6 10.58 8.11 29.41
N ASP A 7 11.37 7.09 29.77
CA ASP A 7 11.98 6.09 28.89
C ASP A 7 10.82 5.37 28.20
N ARG A 8 10.06 6.10 27.39
CA ARG A 8 8.99 5.59 26.54
C ARG A 8 9.68 4.77 25.48
N VAL A 9 10.03 3.54 25.86
CA VAL A 9 10.32 2.47 24.92
C VAL A 9 9.09 2.38 24.05
N GLU A 10 9.20 3.01 22.90
CA GLU A 10 8.12 3.01 21.95
C GLU A 10 7.76 1.54 21.65
N PRO A 11 6.46 1.17 21.70
CA PRO A 11 6.07 -0.21 21.42
C PRO A 11 6.70 -0.74 20.13
N PRO A 12 7.11 -2.02 20.12
CA PRO A 12 7.68 -2.63 18.94
C PRO A 12 6.71 -2.52 17.77
N VAL A 13 7.23 -2.22 16.57
CA VAL A 13 6.40 -2.15 15.37
C VAL A 13 5.86 -3.55 15.04
N SER A 14 4.53 -3.68 15.00
CA SER A 14 3.83 -4.89 14.57
C SER A 14 3.84 -5.03 13.05
N ILE A 15 3.58 -6.25 12.56
CA ILE A 15 3.52 -6.53 11.12
C ILE A 15 2.27 -5.89 10.49
N GLU A 16 1.16 -5.92 11.21
CA GLU A 16 -0.13 -5.35 10.81
C GLU A 16 0.01 -3.85 10.56
N LEU A 17 0.72 -3.14 11.44
CA LEU A 17 0.94 -1.71 11.30
C LEU A 17 1.83 -1.36 10.10
N LEU A 18 2.77 -2.24 9.74
CA LEU A 18 3.57 -2.09 8.50
C LEU A 18 2.74 -2.41 7.26
N ALA A 19 1.81 -3.38 7.34
CA ALA A 19 0.88 -3.67 6.27
C ALA A 19 -0.07 -2.49 6.01
N ASP A 20 -0.60 -1.87 7.07
CA ASP A 20 -1.43 -0.67 6.96
C ASP A 20 -0.66 0.51 6.36
N LEU A 21 0.63 0.66 6.72
CA LEU A 21 1.51 1.64 6.10
C LEU A 21 1.67 1.39 4.59
N GLN A 22 1.83 0.13 4.16
CA GLN A 22 1.91 -0.24 2.74
C GLN A 22 0.58 -0.10 2.00
N ALA A 23 -0.54 -0.30 2.69
CA ALA A 23 -1.89 -0.10 2.16
C ALA A 23 -2.24 1.39 2.03
N GLY A 24 -1.48 2.27 2.69
CA GLY A 24 -1.71 3.72 2.68
C GLY A 24 -2.98 4.13 3.43
N VAL A 25 -3.44 3.31 4.37
CA VAL A 25 -4.66 3.55 5.16
C VAL A 25 -4.41 4.35 6.45
N LEU A 26 -3.13 4.52 6.81
CA LEU A 26 -2.72 5.27 8.00
C LEU A 26 -2.83 6.77 7.79
N ASP A 27 -3.11 7.48 8.88
CA ASP A 27 -3.01 8.94 8.92
C ASP A 27 -1.56 9.42 8.70
N ASP A 28 -1.42 10.63 8.15
CA ASP A 28 -0.12 11.21 7.78
C ASP A 28 0.89 11.27 8.95
N PRO A 29 0.50 11.71 10.17
CA PRO A 29 1.39 11.68 11.33
C PRO A 29 1.91 10.27 11.66
N THR A 30 1.03 9.28 11.74
CA THR A 30 1.40 7.89 12.05
C THR A 30 2.30 7.32 10.94
N ALA A 31 1.95 7.57 9.69
CA ALA A 31 2.74 7.10 8.56
C ALA A 31 4.13 7.75 8.50
N ALA A 32 4.25 9.06 8.75
CA ALA A 32 5.53 9.76 8.82
C ALA A 32 6.43 9.22 9.94
N ARG A 33 5.82 8.90 11.09
CA ARG A 33 6.48 8.32 12.26
C ARG A 33 7.04 6.93 11.94
N LEU A 34 6.24 6.06 11.32
CA LEU A 34 6.70 4.73 10.91
C LEU A 34 7.79 4.79 9.83
N ARG A 35 7.66 5.68 8.84
CA ARG A 35 8.71 5.91 7.82
C ARG A 35 10.03 6.40 8.43
N ARG A 36 9.99 7.10 9.56
CA ARG A 36 11.21 7.42 10.31
C ARG A 36 11.80 6.17 10.94
N ARG A 37 10.99 5.38 11.65
CA ARG A 37 11.43 4.13 12.30
C ARG A 37 12.02 3.14 11.29
N VAL A 38 11.38 2.94 10.14
CA VAL A 38 11.90 2.12 9.03
C VAL A 38 13.30 2.56 8.58
N ARG A 39 13.63 3.86 8.65
CA ARG A 39 14.96 4.36 8.29
C ARG A 39 16.00 4.22 9.39
N THR A 40 15.57 4.16 10.66
CA THR A 40 16.47 4.16 11.82
C THR A 40 16.62 2.78 12.47
N GLU A 41 15.65 1.89 12.28
CA GLU A 41 15.57 0.57 12.90
C GLU A 41 15.67 -0.52 11.82
N PRO A 42 16.81 -1.24 11.71
CA PRO A 42 17.02 -2.22 10.65
C PRO A 42 16.05 -3.40 10.71
N ASP A 43 15.62 -3.81 11.91
CA ASP A 43 14.64 -4.89 12.07
C ASP A 43 13.27 -4.52 11.51
N VAL A 44 12.85 -3.25 11.65
CA VAL A 44 11.60 -2.74 11.09
C VAL A 44 11.71 -2.67 9.56
N ALA A 45 12.87 -2.25 9.03
CA ALA A 45 13.14 -2.25 7.60
C ALA A 45 13.08 -3.67 7.00
N ALA A 46 13.66 -4.67 7.68
CA ALA A 46 13.65 -6.06 7.25
C ALA A 46 12.22 -6.63 7.19
N LYS A 47 11.39 -6.34 8.20
CA LYS A 47 9.96 -6.73 8.20
C LYS A 47 9.19 -6.12 7.03
N LEU A 48 9.38 -4.83 6.76
CA LEU A 48 8.74 -4.16 5.63
C LEU A 48 9.20 -4.75 4.28
N ALA A 49 10.50 -5.03 4.14
CA ALA A 49 11.05 -5.65 2.93
C ALA A 49 10.49 -7.06 2.67
N ALA A 50 10.22 -7.83 3.73
CA ALA A 50 9.57 -9.14 3.63
C ALA A 50 8.14 -9.02 3.09
N LEU A 51 7.36 -8.04 3.56
CA LEU A 51 6.02 -7.77 3.03
C LEU A 51 6.07 -7.30 1.57
N ASP A 52 7.01 -6.42 1.21
CA ASP A 52 7.21 -5.99 -0.17
C ASP A 52 7.54 -7.16 -1.11
N ARG A 53 8.28 -8.16 -0.62
CA ARG A 53 8.58 -9.39 -1.37
C ARG A 53 7.31 -10.19 -1.63
N VAL A 54 6.51 -10.47 -0.59
CA VAL A 54 5.24 -11.21 -0.75
C VAL A 54 4.34 -10.51 -1.77
N ARG A 55 4.23 -9.18 -1.71
CA ARG A 55 3.46 -8.41 -2.67
C ARG A 55 3.96 -8.58 -4.10
N ARG A 56 5.28 -8.55 -4.32
CA ARG A 56 5.86 -8.78 -5.65
C ARG A 56 5.61 -10.21 -6.14
N ASP A 57 5.75 -11.20 -5.26
CA ASP A 57 5.56 -12.60 -5.60
C ASP A 57 4.10 -12.87 -6.00
N VAL A 58 3.13 -12.33 -5.24
CA VAL A 58 1.70 -12.39 -5.58
C VAL A 58 1.40 -11.64 -6.89
N SER A 59 2.02 -10.47 -7.10
CA SER A 59 1.84 -9.72 -8.34
C SER A 59 2.41 -10.45 -9.56
N ALA A 60 3.54 -11.16 -9.39
CA ALA A 60 4.13 -11.97 -10.45
C ALA A 60 3.21 -13.15 -10.79
N LEU A 61 2.65 -13.79 -9.76
CA LEU A 61 1.67 -14.87 -9.93
C LEU A 61 0.41 -14.39 -10.67
N GLY A 62 -0.09 -13.19 -10.35
CA GLY A 62 -1.24 -12.60 -11.05
C GLY A 62 -0.97 -12.19 -12.50
N ALA A 63 0.30 -11.96 -12.86
CA ALA A 63 0.72 -11.69 -14.24
C ALA A 63 0.99 -12.97 -15.04
N ASP A 64 1.17 -14.11 -14.36
CA ASP A 64 1.34 -15.40 -14.99
C ASP A 64 -0.01 -15.94 -15.47
N THR A 65 -0.19 -15.95 -16.79
CA THR A 65 -1.41 -16.45 -17.46
C THR A 65 -1.62 -17.94 -17.28
N ALA A 66 -0.59 -18.70 -16.86
CA ALA A 66 -0.73 -20.11 -16.52
C ALA A 66 -1.17 -20.32 -15.07
N SER A 67 -1.14 -19.28 -14.22
CA SER A 67 -1.47 -19.41 -12.80
C SER A 67 -2.97 -19.59 -12.52
N ALA A 68 -3.83 -19.25 -13.48
CA ALA A 68 -5.28 -19.40 -13.35
C ALA A 68 -5.89 -19.79 -14.71
N PRO A 69 -7.02 -20.52 -14.72
CA PRO A 69 -7.75 -20.76 -15.94
C PRO A 69 -8.22 -19.45 -16.58
N GLU A 70 -8.43 -19.47 -17.90
CA GLU A 70 -8.97 -18.33 -18.63
C GLU A 70 -10.34 -17.93 -18.08
N VAL A 71 -10.58 -16.61 -18.01
CA VAL A 71 -11.85 -16.07 -17.52
C VAL A 71 -12.96 -16.41 -18.53
N PRO A 72 -14.09 -16.98 -18.08
CA PRO A 72 -15.21 -17.26 -18.97
C PRO A 72 -15.73 -15.99 -19.69
N ALA A 73 -16.03 -16.12 -20.98
CA ALA A 73 -16.40 -14.99 -21.83
C ALA A 73 -17.69 -14.27 -21.38
N ASP A 74 -18.65 -15.02 -20.81
CA ASP A 74 -19.89 -14.48 -20.27
C ASP A 74 -19.65 -13.52 -19.08
N VAL A 75 -18.62 -13.79 -18.28
CA VAL A 75 -18.21 -12.89 -17.18
C VAL A 75 -17.64 -11.60 -17.76
N THR A 76 -16.73 -11.68 -18.73
CA THR A 76 -16.17 -10.48 -19.36
C THR A 76 -17.24 -9.67 -20.10
N ASP A 77 -18.15 -10.32 -20.82
CA ASP A 77 -19.27 -9.69 -21.52
C ASP A 77 -20.23 -8.99 -20.54
N GLY A 78 -20.49 -9.61 -19.40
CA GLY A 78 -21.29 -9.06 -18.33
C GLY A 78 -20.69 -7.78 -17.73
N VAL A 79 -19.39 -7.81 -17.42
CA VAL A 79 -18.64 -6.63 -16.94
C VAL A 79 -18.67 -5.52 -17.99
N ASP A 80 -18.41 -5.86 -19.24
CA ASP A 80 -18.44 -4.92 -20.36
C ASP A 80 -19.81 -4.27 -20.54
N ALA A 81 -20.88 -5.04 -20.45
CA ALA A 81 -22.25 -4.54 -20.54
C ALA A 81 -22.58 -3.62 -19.34
N ALA A 82 -22.14 -3.99 -18.13
CA ALA A 82 -22.32 -3.18 -16.93
C ALA A 82 -21.58 -1.83 -17.04
N LEU A 83 -20.33 -1.84 -17.51
CA LEU A 83 -19.52 -0.64 -17.73
C LEU A 83 -20.13 0.28 -18.79
N ARG A 84 -20.71 -0.27 -19.87
CA ARG A 84 -21.42 0.53 -20.89
C ARG A 84 -22.70 1.18 -20.36
N ARG A 85 -23.39 0.53 -19.42
CA ARG A 85 -24.60 1.05 -18.76
C ARG A 85 -24.28 2.05 -17.65
N ALA A 86 -23.08 1.97 -17.07
CA ALA A 86 -22.68 2.87 -15.99
C ALA A 86 -22.64 4.33 -16.47
N PRO A 87 -23.08 5.30 -15.64
CA PRO A 87 -22.89 6.71 -15.93
C PRO A 87 -21.40 7.00 -16.13
N ARG A 88 -21.07 7.89 -17.07
CA ARG A 88 -19.68 8.32 -17.25
C ARG A 88 -19.16 8.90 -15.93
N PRO A 89 -17.99 8.47 -15.44
CA PRO A 89 -17.38 9.11 -14.28
C PRO A 89 -17.23 10.60 -14.58
N VAL A 90 -17.76 11.45 -13.72
CA VAL A 90 -17.44 12.87 -13.74
C VAL A 90 -15.96 12.98 -13.38
N VAL A 91 -15.11 13.13 -14.41
CA VAL A 91 -13.68 13.35 -14.23
C VAL A 91 -13.54 14.71 -13.55
N GLY A 92 -13.34 14.69 -12.23
CA GLY A 92 -12.98 15.88 -11.47
C GLY A 92 -11.68 16.50 -12.01
N PRO A 93 -11.40 17.78 -11.67
CA PRO A 93 -10.26 18.49 -12.21
C PRO A 93 -8.98 17.69 -11.98
N ARG A 94 -8.27 17.36 -13.07
CA ARG A 94 -6.94 16.76 -12.98
C ARG A 94 -6.04 17.73 -12.24
N LEU A 95 -5.66 17.40 -11.01
CA LEU A 95 -4.58 18.09 -10.32
C LEU A 95 -3.34 18.03 -11.22
N ARG A 96 -2.96 19.18 -11.77
CA ARG A 96 -1.78 19.31 -12.62
C ARG A 96 -0.57 18.88 -11.79
N ARG A 97 0.01 17.73 -12.12
CA ARG A 97 1.35 17.36 -11.66
C ARG A 97 2.32 18.39 -12.23
N THR A 98 2.81 19.28 -11.38
CA THR A 98 3.91 20.17 -11.75
C THR A 98 5.19 19.35 -11.92
N PRO A 99 5.98 19.61 -12.96
CA PRO A 99 7.28 18.96 -13.13
C PRO A 99 8.22 19.38 -12.00
N ARG A 100 8.90 18.40 -11.38
CA ARG A 100 9.94 18.63 -10.38
C ARG A 100 11.14 19.33 -11.04
N PRO A 101 11.65 20.44 -10.50
CA PRO A 101 12.91 21.03 -10.96
C PRO A 101 14.08 20.08 -10.63
N ARG A 102 15.04 20.02 -11.56
CA ARG A 102 16.27 19.22 -11.45
C ARG A 102 17.27 19.83 -10.49
#